data_AF-A0A956X2V8-F1
#
_entry.id   AF-A0A956X2V8-F1
#
_cell.length_a   1.000
_cell.length_b   1.000
_cell.length_c   1.000
_cell.angle_alpha   90.00
_cell.angle_beta   90.00
_cell.angle_gamma   90.00
#
_symmetry.space_group_name_H-M   'P 1'
#
loop_
_entity.id
_entity.type
_entity.pdbx_description
1 polymer ?
#
loop_
_entity_poly.entity_id
_entity_poly.type
_entity_poly.pdbx_seq_one_letter_code
_entity_poly.pdbx_strand_id
1 'polypeptide(L)'
;MLPFLLEPLSYPFMVRGMAAAVIVGIVCALIGSYIVLRGMAFFGDALAHAILPGVAIGYLVSGSASASLFWWGLVTAILTALGIGAISKGAQLKEDTAIGIVFAGMFALGIALISTMRSYTVDLVHFLFGNVLGVTPG
;
A
#
# COMPACT_ATOMS: atom_id res chain seq x y z
N MET A 1 18.09 -35.40 1.60
CA MET A 1 17.82 -34.36 0.58
C MET A 1 16.44 -33.72 0.77
N LEU A 2 15.34 -34.49 0.83
CA LEU A 2 14.01 -33.97 1.18
C LEU A 2 13.87 -33.23 2.54
N PRO A 3 14.47 -33.70 3.66
CA PRO A 3 14.32 -33.00 4.95
C PRO A 3 14.91 -31.60 4.96
N PHE A 4 16.03 -31.37 4.25
CA PHE A 4 16.66 -30.05 4.14
C PHE A 4 15.75 -29.00 3.45
N LEU A 5 14.85 -29.42 2.54
CA LEU A 5 13.85 -28.55 1.93
C LEU A 5 12.62 -28.30 2.81
N LEU A 6 12.32 -29.20 3.75
CA LEU A 6 11.15 -29.12 4.64
C LEU A 6 11.48 -28.48 6.00
N GLU A 7 12.77 -28.43 6.37
CA GLU A 7 13.29 -27.73 7.55
C GLU A 7 12.76 -26.28 7.68
N PRO A 8 12.83 -25.42 6.63
CA PRO A 8 12.28 -24.07 6.72
C PRO A 8 10.76 -24.03 6.95
N LEU A 9 10.01 -24.99 6.40
CA LEU A 9 8.55 -25.08 6.56
C LEU A 9 8.11 -25.52 7.97
N SER A 10 9.05 -26.00 8.80
CA SER A 10 8.76 -26.32 10.20
C SER A 10 8.64 -25.08 11.10
N TYR A 11 9.20 -23.94 10.67
CA TYR A 11 9.15 -22.72 11.45
C TYR A 11 7.77 -22.03 11.36
N PRO A 12 7.14 -21.69 12.49
CA PRO A 12 5.80 -21.11 12.51
C PRO A 12 5.72 -19.75 11.81
N PHE A 13 6.79 -18.94 11.82
CA PHE A 13 6.83 -17.67 11.10
C PHE A 13 6.86 -17.85 9.57
N MET A 14 7.51 -18.92 9.08
CA MET A 14 7.62 -19.25 7.66
C MET A 14 6.25 -19.67 7.10
N VAL A 15 5.54 -20.53 7.85
CA VAL A 15 4.18 -20.98 7.49
C VAL A 15 3.21 -19.82 7.45
N ARG A 16 3.28 -18.90 8.43
CA ARG A 16 2.44 -17.68 8.46
C ARG A 16 2.73 -16.76 7.29
N GLY A 17 4.01 -16.50 7.00
CA GLY A 17 4.42 -15.70 5.85
C GLY A 17 3.93 -16.29 4.54
N MET A 18 4.04 -17.61 4.37
CA MET A 18 3.54 -18.31 3.18
C MET A 18 2.01 -18.23 3.08
N ALA A 19 1.28 -18.43 4.17
CA ALA A 19 -0.18 -18.29 4.20
C ALA A 19 -0.61 -16.85 3.84
N ALA A 20 0.05 -15.84 4.40
CA ALA A 20 -0.20 -14.44 4.06
C ALA A 20 0.08 -14.16 2.57
N ALA A 21 1.19 -14.67 2.02
CA ALA A 21 1.51 -14.51 0.61
C ALA A 21 0.45 -15.13 -0.32
N VAL A 22 -0.08 -16.32 0.03
CA VAL A 22 -1.16 -16.96 -0.73
C VAL A 22 -2.44 -16.12 -0.69
N ILE A 23 -2.83 -15.63 0.49
CA ILE A 23 -4.03 -14.78 0.64
C ILE A 23 -3.88 -13.50 -0.17
N VAL A 24 -2.75 -12.80 -0.04
CA VAL A 24 -2.46 -11.57 -0.79
C VAL A 24 -2.43 -11.84 -2.30
N GLY A 25 -1.84 -12.97 -2.72
CA GLY A 25 -1.81 -13.38 -4.11
C GLY A 25 -3.20 -13.60 -4.71
N ILE A 26 -4.11 -14.26 -4.00
CA ILE A 26 -5.50 -14.46 -4.44
C ILE A 26 -6.22 -13.12 -4.56
N VAL A 27 -6.10 -12.25 -3.57
CA VAL A 27 -6.73 -10.91 -3.58
C VAL A 27 -6.19 -10.06 -4.74
N CYS A 28 -4.87 -10.06 -4.94
CA CYS A 28 -4.22 -9.33 -6.02
C CYS A 28 -4.63 -9.86 -7.41
N ALA A 29 -4.76 -11.17 -7.59
CA ALA A 29 -5.21 -11.76 -8.85
C ALA A 29 -6.66 -11.37 -9.18
N LEU A 30 -7.56 -11.40 -8.20
CA LEU A 30 -8.96 -11.00 -8.35
C LEU A 30 -9.07 -9.52 -8.71
N ILE A 31 -8.45 -8.65 -7.92
CA ILE A 31 -8.49 -7.19 -8.13
C ILE A 31 -7.78 -6.81 -9.43
N GLY A 32 -6.62 -7.40 -9.71
CA GLY A 32 -5.84 -7.15 -10.92
C GLY A 32 -6.62 -7.50 -12.18
N SER A 33 -7.28 -8.67 -12.22
CA SER A 33 -8.11 -9.05 -13.36
C SER A 33 -9.25 -8.05 -13.62
N TYR A 34 -9.89 -7.55 -12.57
CA TYR A 34 -10.92 -6.52 -12.65
C TYR A 34 -10.38 -5.18 -13.18
N ILE A 35 -9.24 -4.73 -12.67
CA ILE A 35 -8.59 -3.47 -13.09
C ILE A 35 -8.21 -3.52 -14.57
N VAL A 36 -7.66 -4.66 -15.03
CA VAL A 36 -7.27 -4.87 -16.43
C VAL A 36 -8.50 -4.86 -17.35
N LEU A 37 -9.58 -5.56 -16.98
CA LEU A 37 -10.83 -5.56 -17.74
C LEU A 37 -11.46 -4.17 -17.86
N ARG A 38 -11.28 -3.32 -16.85
CA ARG A 38 -11.78 -1.94 -16.83
C ARG A 38 -10.84 -0.95 -17.52
N GLY A 39 -9.71 -1.40 -18.06
CA GLY A 39 -8.75 -0.57 -18.78
C GLY A 39 -7.96 0.41 -17.90
N MET A 40 -8.01 0.27 -16.57
CA MET A 40 -7.39 1.22 -15.64
C MET A 40 -5.92 0.87 -15.36
N ALA A 41 -5.06 0.96 -16.37
CA ALA A 41 -3.68 0.48 -16.30
C ALA A 41 -2.83 1.14 -15.19
N PHE A 42 -3.15 2.40 -14.82
CA PHE A 42 -2.39 3.17 -13.84
C PHE A 42 -2.94 3.10 -12.42
N PHE A 43 -4.07 2.42 -12.19
CA PHE A 43 -4.77 2.48 -10.90
C PHE A 43 -3.97 1.83 -9.76
N GLY A 44 -3.31 0.71 -10.05
CA GLY A 44 -2.49 -0.01 -9.06
C GLY A 44 -1.27 0.81 -8.62
N ASP A 45 -0.57 1.41 -9.58
CA ASP A 45 0.60 2.26 -9.29
C ASP A 45 0.19 3.56 -8.59
N ALA A 46 -0.92 4.16 -9.00
CA ALA A 46 -1.46 5.35 -8.37
C ALA A 46 -1.81 5.14 -6.90
N LEU A 47 -2.46 4.01 -6.57
CA LEU A 47 -2.83 3.68 -5.20
C LEU A 47 -1.61 3.46 -4.30
N ALA A 48 -0.59 2.72 -4.77
CA ALA A 48 0.61 2.44 -3.99
C ALA A 48 1.31 3.73 -3.52
N HIS A 49 1.36 4.73 -4.39
CA HIS A 49 2.02 6.00 -4.11
C HIS A 49 1.12 7.03 -3.43
N ALA A 50 -0.20 6.95 -3.60
CA ALA A 50 -1.16 7.82 -2.92
C ALA A 50 -1.32 7.51 -1.42
N ILE A 51 -0.89 6.34 -0.97
CA ILE A 51 -0.90 5.95 0.46
C ILE A 51 0.25 6.62 1.24
N LEU A 52 1.34 6.99 0.57
CA LEU A 52 2.51 7.64 1.16
C LEU A 52 2.20 8.85 2.06
N PRO A 53 1.41 9.86 1.61
CA PRO A 53 1.06 10.99 2.47
C PRO A 53 0.31 10.55 3.75
N GLY A 54 -0.50 9.51 3.67
CA GLY A 54 -1.20 8.93 4.82
C GLY A 54 -0.29 8.38 5.88
N VAL A 55 0.64 7.54 5.45
CA VAL A 55 1.64 6.93 6.34
C VAL A 55 2.53 8.02 6.95
N ALA A 56 2.90 9.05 6.18
CA ALA A 56 3.64 10.20 6.69
C ALA A 56 2.85 10.98 7.77
N ILE A 57 1.55 11.23 7.56
CA ILE A 57 0.70 11.89 8.56
C ILE A 57 0.52 11.00 9.80
N GLY A 58 0.28 9.71 9.62
CA GLY A 58 0.10 8.76 10.73
C GLY A 58 1.32 8.66 11.63
N TYR A 59 2.51 8.79 11.04
CA TYR A 59 3.77 8.88 11.78
C TYR A 59 3.88 10.19 12.56
N LEU A 60 3.55 11.34 11.95
CA LEU A 60 3.59 12.65 12.62
C LEU A 60 2.67 12.73 13.85
N VAL A 61 1.47 12.15 13.74
CA VAL A 61 0.43 12.29 14.77
C VAL A 61 0.64 11.31 15.93
N SER A 62 1.12 10.10 15.67
CA SER A 62 1.06 9.00 16.65
C SER A 62 2.37 8.25 16.88
N GLY A 63 3.49 8.67 16.25
CA GLY A 63 4.77 7.98 16.35
C GLY A 63 4.81 6.65 15.58
N SER A 64 5.69 5.72 16.01
CA SER A 64 5.97 4.43 15.33
C SER A 64 4.94 3.33 15.61
N ALA A 65 3.77 3.64 16.16
CA ALA A 65 2.75 2.64 16.43
C ALA A 65 2.18 2.07 15.12
N SER A 66 2.45 0.78 14.85
CA SER A 66 2.05 0.08 13.61
C SER A 66 0.54 0.17 13.33
N ALA A 67 -0.28 0.20 14.39
CA ALA A 67 -1.73 0.35 14.27
C ALA A 67 -2.14 1.72 13.72
N SER A 68 -1.48 2.80 14.14
CA SER A 68 -1.76 4.16 13.66
C SER A 68 -1.41 4.29 12.17
N LEU A 69 -0.24 3.78 11.77
CA LEU A 69 0.22 3.80 10.38
C LEU A 69 -0.77 3.10 9.44
N PHE A 70 -1.31 1.94 9.86
CA PHE A 70 -2.33 1.22 9.09
C PHE A 70 -3.62 2.04 8.93
N TRP A 71 -4.14 2.62 10.02
CA TRP A 71 -5.37 3.40 9.97
C TRP A 71 -5.23 4.66 9.11
N TRP A 72 -4.15 5.41 9.27
CA TRP A 72 -3.91 6.63 8.50
C TRP A 72 -3.65 6.34 7.01
N GLY A 73 -2.92 5.27 6.71
CA GLY A 73 -2.74 4.79 5.33
C GLY A 73 -4.06 4.34 4.69
N LEU A 74 -4.91 3.63 5.43
CA LEU A 74 -6.23 3.21 4.96
C LEU A 74 -7.14 4.42 4.69
N VAL A 75 -7.16 5.40 5.59
CA VAL A 75 -7.97 6.63 5.43
C VAL A 75 -7.57 7.40 4.18
N THR A 76 -6.27 7.58 3.94
CA THR A 76 -5.78 8.26 2.71
C THR A 76 -6.02 7.44 1.46
N ALA A 77 -5.90 6.11 1.50
CA ALA A 77 -6.24 5.25 0.37
C ALA A 77 -7.70 5.45 -0.04
N ILE A 78 -8.62 5.43 0.94
CA ILE A 78 -10.05 5.64 0.73
C ILE A 78 -10.32 7.05 0.20
N LEU A 79 -9.71 8.08 0.81
CA LEU A 79 -9.87 9.47 0.37
C LEU A 79 -9.38 9.68 -1.06
N THR A 80 -8.24 9.09 -1.42
CA THR A 80 -7.69 9.14 -2.78
C THR A 80 -8.62 8.43 -3.76
N ALA A 81 -9.07 7.21 -3.44
CA ALA A 81 -9.97 6.44 -4.31
C ALA A 81 -11.30 7.19 -4.55
N LEU A 82 -11.86 7.80 -3.50
CA LEU A 82 -13.06 8.65 -3.60
C LEU A 82 -12.78 9.91 -4.41
N GLY A 83 -11.62 10.55 -4.23
CA GLY A 83 -11.19 11.72 -5.00
C GLY A 83 -11.09 11.42 -6.50
N ILE A 84 -10.46 10.29 -6.87
CA ILE A 84 -10.38 9.82 -8.25
C ILE A 84 -11.79 9.60 -8.82
N GLY A 85 -12.66 8.91 -8.08
CA GLY A 85 -14.03 8.64 -8.52
C GLY A 85 -14.89 9.91 -8.68
N ALA A 86 -14.74 10.88 -7.78
CA ALA A 86 -15.44 12.16 -7.84
C ALA A 86 -14.97 13.02 -9.01
N ILE A 87 -13.65 13.11 -9.23
CA ILE A 87 -13.06 13.87 -10.34
C ILE A 87 -13.42 13.22 -11.68
N SER A 88 -13.37 11.89 -11.77
CA SER A 88 -13.75 11.16 -12.97
C SER A 88 -15.22 11.38 -13.33
N LYS A 89 -16.14 11.36 -12.35
CA LYS A 89 -17.57 11.60 -12.58
C LYS A 89 -17.89 13.07 -12.87
N GLY A 90 -17.26 14.00 -12.16
CA GLY A 90 -17.59 15.43 -12.22
C GLY A 90 -17.00 16.15 -13.43
N ALA A 91 -15.80 15.76 -13.89
CA ALA A 91 -15.08 16.47 -14.94
C ALA A 91 -15.28 15.90 -16.36
N GLN A 92 -16.05 14.80 -16.51
CA GLN A 92 -16.16 14.02 -17.76
C GLN A 92 -14.78 13.68 -18.38
N LEU A 93 -13.76 13.57 -17.53
CA LEU A 93 -12.41 13.18 -17.93
C LEU A 93 -12.32 11.66 -18.00
N LYS A 94 -11.45 11.15 -18.87
CA LYS A 94 -11.09 9.74 -18.88
C LYS A 94 -10.58 9.34 -17.50
N GLU A 95 -11.00 8.16 -17.02
CA GLU A 95 -10.60 7.62 -15.70
C GLU A 95 -9.08 7.66 -15.53
N ASP A 96 -8.31 7.29 -16.57
CA ASP A 96 -6.85 7.33 -16.54
C ASP A 96 -6.26 8.72 -16.28
N THR A 97 -6.89 9.78 -16.82
CA THR A 97 -6.45 11.15 -16.62
C THR A 97 -6.75 11.63 -15.20
N ALA A 98 -7.92 11.30 -14.67
CA ALA A 98 -8.27 11.62 -13.29
C ALA A 98 -7.33 10.92 -12.30
N ILE A 99 -7.02 9.63 -12.55
CA ILE A 99 -6.05 8.86 -11.78
C ILE A 99 -4.68 9.55 -11.79
N GLY A 100 -4.19 9.95 -12.97
CA GLY A 100 -2.88 10.61 -13.11
C GLY A 100 -2.77 11.94 -12.36
N ILE A 101 -3.82 12.78 -12.39
CA ILE A 101 -3.84 14.08 -11.69
C ILE A 101 -3.79 13.88 -10.18
N VAL A 102 -4.62 12.98 -9.64
CA VAL A 102 -4.67 12.70 -8.21
C VAL A 102 -3.38 12.04 -7.73
N PHE A 103 -2.82 11.11 -8.51
CA PHE A 103 -1.53 10.48 -8.24
C PHE A 103 -0.43 11.53 -8.10
N ALA A 104 -0.27 12.42 -9.09
CA ALA A 104 0.77 13.45 -9.05
C ALA A 104 0.61 14.37 -7.82
N GLY A 105 -0.62 14.76 -7.49
CA GLY A 105 -0.92 15.59 -6.33
C GLY A 105 -0.60 14.91 -5.00
N MET A 106 -1.10 13.68 -4.79
CA MET A 106 -0.87 12.93 -3.55
C MET A 106 0.60 12.53 -3.39
N PHE A 107 1.27 12.16 -4.47
CA PHE A 107 2.69 11.83 -4.43
C PHE A 107 3.53 13.05 -4.06
N ALA A 108 3.29 14.21 -4.68
CA ALA A 108 3.98 15.45 -4.33
C ALA A 108 3.72 15.86 -2.86
N LEU A 109 2.49 15.70 -2.38
CA LEU A 109 2.12 15.95 -0.98
C LEU A 109 2.88 15.01 -0.03
N GLY A 110 2.93 13.71 -0.35
CA GLY A 110 3.68 12.71 0.40
C GLY A 110 5.16 13.08 0.51
N ILE A 111 5.81 13.39 -0.62
CA ILE A 111 7.23 13.79 -0.63
C ILE A 111 7.47 15.09 0.15
N ALA A 112 6.58 16.08 0.06
CA ALA A 112 6.70 17.32 0.83
C ALA A 112 6.62 17.09 2.35
N LEU A 113 5.70 16.22 2.80
CA LEU A 113 5.61 15.82 4.21
C LEU A 113 6.86 15.08 4.68
N ILE A 114 7.34 14.15 3.85
CA ILE A 114 8.56 13.38 4.10
C ILE A 114 9.76 14.31 4.27
N SER A 115 9.92 15.29 3.38
CA SER A 115 11.03 16.26 3.40
C SER A 115 11.07 17.12 4.68
N THR A 116 9.96 17.24 5.40
CA THR A 116 9.89 18.03 6.64
C THR A 116 10.46 17.26 7.84
N MET A 117 10.61 15.94 7.72
CA MET A 117 10.97 15.08 8.83
C MET A 117 12.43 14.61 8.73
N ARG A 118 13.21 14.91 9.77
CA ARG A 118 14.67 14.70 9.83
C ARG A 118 15.13 13.26 10.11
N SER A 119 14.23 12.34 10.49
CA SER A 119 14.58 11.00 11.01
C SER A 119 13.94 9.88 10.16
N TYR A 120 14.26 9.85 8.86
CA TYR A 120 13.39 9.26 7.82
C TYR A 120 13.83 7.93 7.17
N THR A 121 15.02 7.43 7.49
CA THR A 121 15.71 6.36 6.75
C THR A 121 15.04 4.99 6.66
N VAL A 122 14.98 4.34 7.83
CA VAL A 122 15.25 2.90 7.87
C VAL A 122 13.99 2.07 8.14
N ASP A 123 13.05 2.56 8.97
CA ASP A 123 11.86 1.77 9.34
C ASP A 123 10.71 1.85 8.33
N LEU A 124 10.49 3.02 7.70
CA LEU A 124 9.37 3.21 6.79
C LEU A 124 9.55 2.48 5.47
N VAL A 125 10.80 2.34 5.00
CA VAL A 125 11.12 1.54 3.81
C VAL A 125 10.78 0.07 4.07
N HIS A 126 11.20 -0.49 5.21
CA HIS A 126 10.82 -1.87 5.55
C HIS A 126 9.31 -2.06 5.70
N PHE A 127 8.57 -1.03 6.14
CA PHE A 127 7.12 -1.07 6.19
C PHE A 127 6.46 -0.95 4.81
N LEU A 128 6.93 -0.02 3.97
CA LEU A 128 6.37 0.28 2.64
C LEU A 128 6.63 -0.86 1.65
N PHE A 129 7.85 -1.42 1.68
CA PHE A 129 8.21 -2.58 0.87
C PHE A 129 7.68 -3.89 1.48
N GLY A 130 7.32 -3.86 2.76
CA GLY A 130 6.71 -4.96 3.49
C GLY A 130 7.70 -6.03 3.95
N ASN A 131 7.37 -6.68 5.06
CA ASN A 131 8.09 -7.87 5.54
C ASN A 131 7.11 -9.02 5.71
N VAL A 132 7.13 -9.97 4.78
CA VAL A 132 6.26 -11.17 4.78
C VAL A 132 6.51 -12.04 6.03
N LEU A 133 7.72 -11.97 6.60
CA LEU A 133 8.09 -12.71 7.82
C LEU A 133 7.64 -12.00 9.10
N GLY A 134 7.17 -10.75 9.02
CA GLY A 134 6.72 -9.95 10.17
C GLY A 134 5.29 -10.27 10.64
N VAL A 135 4.61 -11.24 10.02
CA VAL A 135 3.22 -11.60 10.34
C VAL A 135 3.16 -12.28 11.71
N THR A 136 2.71 -11.51 12.70
CA THR A 136 2.56 -11.94 14.10
C THR A 136 1.07 -12.04 14.46
N PRO A 137 0.64 -13.09 15.19
CA PRO A 137 -0.70 -13.11 15.79
C PRO A 137 -0.71 -12.11 16.95
N GLY A 138 -1.20 -10.89 16.70
CA GLY A 138 -1.65 -9.89 17.69
C GLY A 138 -0.72 -9.65 18.88
#